data_AF-A0A4P5VLF6-F1
#
_entry.id   AF-A0A4P5VLF6-F1
#
_cell.length_a   1.000
_cell.length_b   1.000
_cell.length_c   1.000
_cell.angle_alpha   90.00
_cell.angle_beta   90.00
_cell.angle_gamma   90.00
#
_symmetry.space_group_name_H-M   'P 1'
#
loop_
_entity.id
_entity.type
_entity.pdbx_description
1 polymer ?
#
loop_
_entity_poly.entity_id
_entity_poly.type
_entity_poly.pdbx_seq_one_letter_code
_entity_poly.pdbx_strand_id
1 'polypeptide(L)'
;MPVHTPVLTEAASARVAAAPVPTGPSCTLQRSGSLWQLGIEAQELTTAIGLLAEKLEADDDTRAQALAELEAALLAEEGNKHALAAKADATCWVIEHLRGQAAYRQQQAKRLTELSRSDAGRADALEESLVLVLTRLQPSATRFSFPNHELSSRKSQAVEIDDEEALDSEWLTVTTTSKPDKAAIKEALKAGRHIEGAQLLSRRSWRIS
;
A
#
# COMPACT_ATOMS: atom_id res chain seq x y z
N MET A 1 -58.59 81.74 -8.31
CA MET A 1 -57.94 81.50 -7.01
C MET A 1 -57.58 80.02 -6.94
N PRO A 2 -56.42 79.60 -6.45
CA PRO A 2 -55.03 79.93 -6.79
C PRO A 2 -54.32 78.70 -7.44
N VAL A 3 -53.33 78.85 -8.34
CA VAL A 3 -51.86 78.71 -8.12
C VAL A 3 -51.27 77.34 -8.54
N HIS A 4 -50.53 77.39 -9.67
CA HIS A 4 -49.17 76.90 -9.92
C HIS A 4 -48.77 75.40 -9.80
N THR A 5 -48.50 74.80 -10.99
CA THR A 5 -47.22 74.19 -11.51
C THR A 5 -46.37 73.22 -10.63
N PRO A 6 -45.44 72.41 -11.20
CA PRO A 6 -45.54 71.45 -12.32
C PRO A 6 -44.72 70.12 -12.09
N VAL A 7 -44.85 69.19 -13.05
CA VAL A 7 -43.83 68.28 -13.67
C VAL A 7 -42.73 67.60 -12.82
N LEU A 8 -42.61 66.27 -12.97
CA LEU A 8 -41.42 65.48 -13.39
C LEU A 8 -41.91 64.02 -13.62
N THR A 9 -42.10 63.54 -14.85
CA THR A 9 -41.14 63.00 -15.85
C THR A 9 -40.57 61.60 -15.51
N GLU A 10 -40.92 60.64 -16.37
CA GLU A 10 -40.20 59.38 -16.74
C GLU A 10 -39.92 58.34 -15.65
N ALA A 11 -39.83 57.04 -15.92
CA ALA A 11 -40.07 56.22 -17.10
C ALA A 11 -40.26 54.78 -16.60
N ALA A 12 -40.90 53.97 -17.43
CA ALA A 12 -41.14 52.56 -17.20
C ALA A 12 -39.86 51.75 -16.96
N SER A 13 -39.92 50.74 -16.10
CA SER A 13 -39.34 49.43 -16.44
C SER A 13 -39.94 48.29 -15.61
N ALA A 14 -40.58 47.38 -16.36
CA ALA A 14 -40.91 45.99 -16.10
C ALA A 14 -40.90 45.45 -14.66
N ARG A 15 -42.08 45.03 -14.19
CA ARG A 15 -42.22 43.96 -13.20
C ARG A 15 -41.61 42.67 -13.75
N VAL A 16 -40.43 42.28 -13.26
CA VAL A 16 -39.96 40.90 -13.35
C VAL A 16 -40.58 40.14 -12.17
N ALA A 17 -41.35 39.11 -12.49
CA ALA A 17 -41.98 38.22 -11.53
C ALA A 17 -40.92 37.57 -10.61
N ALA A 18 -41.20 37.53 -9.32
CA ALA A 18 -40.36 36.82 -8.35
C ALA A 18 -40.28 35.34 -8.72
N ALA A 19 -39.07 34.86 -9.03
CA ALA A 19 -38.79 33.43 -9.16
C ALA A 19 -38.91 32.75 -7.77
N PRO A 20 -39.37 31.49 -7.70
CA PRO A 20 -39.52 30.78 -6.44
C PRO A 20 -38.15 30.57 -5.78
N VAL A 21 -38.04 30.95 -4.52
CA VAL A 21 -36.86 30.72 -3.67
C VAL A 21 -36.66 29.20 -3.55
N PRO A 22 -35.47 28.65 -3.86
CA PRO A 22 -35.22 27.25 -3.59
C PRO A 22 -35.13 27.06 -2.07
N THR A 23 -36.13 26.37 -1.49
CA THR A 23 -36.03 25.77 -0.17
C THR A 23 -35.04 24.61 -0.23
N GLY A 24 -33.75 24.94 -0.25
CA GLY A 24 -32.70 23.99 0.09
C GLY A 24 -32.79 23.65 1.58
N PRO A 25 -32.37 22.43 2.00
CA PRO A 25 -32.30 22.10 3.41
C PRO A 25 -31.38 23.12 4.09
N SER A 26 -31.92 23.87 5.05
CA SER A 26 -31.13 24.70 5.95
C SER A 26 -30.25 23.77 6.79
N CYS A 27 -29.07 23.44 6.27
CA CYS A 27 -27.99 22.92 7.08
C CYS A 27 -27.54 24.05 8.01
N THR A 28 -28.18 24.15 9.18
CA THR A 28 -27.64 24.88 10.32
C THR A 28 -26.48 24.08 10.89
N LEU A 29 -25.39 23.99 10.12
CA LEU A 29 -24.09 23.76 10.72
C LEU A 29 -23.76 25.08 11.42
N GLN A 30 -23.84 25.12 12.75
CA GLN A 30 -23.16 26.16 13.53
C GLN A 30 -21.65 25.97 13.30
N ARG A 31 -21.14 26.50 12.18
CA ARG A 31 -19.71 26.65 11.94
C ARG A 31 -19.32 28.00 12.50
N SER A 32 -18.56 27.98 13.58
CA SER A 32 -18.11 29.17 14.31
C SER A 32 -17.05 30.01 13.56
N GLY A 33 -16.82 29.77 12.27
CA GLY A 33 -15.74 30.37 11.50
C GLY A 33 -16.13 30.72 10.06
N SER A 34 -15.43 31.70 9.49
CA SER A 34 -15.57 32.07 8.07
C SER A 34 -15.09 30.94 7.14
N LEU A 35 -15.51 30.93 5.87
CA LEU A 35 -15.00 29.98 4.86
C LEU A 35 -13.46 30.03 4.76
N TRP A 36 -12.88 31.22 4.92
CA TRP A 36 -11.44 31.42 4.97
C TRP A 36 -10.79 30.74 6.17
N GLN A 37 -11.41 30.85 7.34
CA GLN A 37 -10.92 30.22 8.56
C GLN A 37 -10.97 28.69 8.47
N LEU A 38 -12.03 28.13 7.88
CA LEU A 38 -12.11 26.69 7.61
C LEU A 38 -11.03 26.23 6.61
N GLY A 39 -10.69 27.05 5.62
CA GLY A 39 -9.59 26.77 4.69
C GLY A 39 -8.24 26.73 5.40
N ILE A 40 -7.99 27.68 6.32
CA ILE A 40 -6.77 27.71 7.13
C ILE A 40 -6.70 26.48 8.04
N GLU A 41 -7.77 26.18 8.79
CA GLU A 41 -7.84 25.02 9.68
C GLU A 41 -7.61 23.70 8.90
N ALA A 42 -8.21 23.55 7.72
CA ALA A 42 -8.00 22.36 6.88
C ALA A 42 -6.54 22.22 6.40
N GLN A 43 -5.91 23.35 6.04
CA GLN A 43 -4.50 23.36 5.63
C GLN A 43 -3.57 23.04 6.81
N GLU A 44 -3.84 23.59 7.99
CA GLU A 44 -3.09 23.30 9.23
C GLU A 44 -3.19 21.82 9.59
N LEU A 45 -4.38 21.23 9.54
CA LEU A 45 -4.59 19.81 9.77
C LEU A 45 -3.83 18.96 8.74
N THR A 46 -3.88 19.33 7.46
CA THR A 46 -3.14 18.62 6.39
C THR A 46 -1.63 18.66 6.62
N THR A 47 -1.11 19.82 7.02
CA THR A 47 0.31 20.01 7.31
C THR A 47 0.73 19.23 8.56
N ALA A 48 -0.09 19.22 9.61
CA ALA A 48 0.14 18.44 10.82
C ALA A 48 0.13 16.92 10.53
N ILE A 49 -0.78 16.44 9.69
CA ILE A 49 -0.80 15.04 9.21
C ILE A 49 0.50 14.71 8.47
N GLY A 50 0.97 15.60 7.60
CA GLY A 50 2.25 15.42 6.88
C GLY A 50 3.45 15.29 7.82
N LEU A 51 3.57 16.19 8.80
CA LEU A 51 4.65 16.15 9.80
C LEU A 51 4.59 14.90 10.69
N LEU A 52 3.40 14.44 11.06
CA LEU A 52 3.24 13.19 11.82
C LEU A 52 3.56 11.96 10.97
N ALA A 53 3.22 11.98 9.68
CA ALA A 53 3.62 10.93 8.75
C ALA A 53 5.15 10.85 8.60
N GLU A 54 5.83 11.99 8.47
CA GLU A 54 7.30 12.05 8.45
C GLU A 54 7.93 11.50 9.75
N LYS A 55 7.36 11.81 10.92
CA LYS A 55 7.81 11.24 12.20
C LYS A 55 7.60 9.73 12.29
N LEU A 56 6.58 9.18 11.64
CA LEU A 56 6.36 7.73 11.56
C LEU A 56 7.34 7.04 10.60
N GLU A 57 7.86 7.77 9.61
CA GLU A 57 8.90 7.30 8.68
C GLU A 57 10.33 7.48 9.21
N ALA A 58 10.50 8.14 10.37
CA ALA A 58 11.78 8.30 11.04
C ALA A 58 12.33 6.96 11.58
N ASP A 59 13.49 7.03 12.22
CA ASP A 59 14.15 5.88 12.83
C ASP A 59 13.24 5.16 13.86
N ASP A 60 13.62 3.93 14.19
CA ASP A 60 12.82 3.04 15.02
C ASP A 60 12.49 3.64 16.40
N ASP A 61 13.39 4.42 16.99
CA ASP A 61 13.19 5.05 18.29
C ASP A 61 12.19 6.21 18.21
N THR A 62 12.33 7.07 17.19
CA THR A 62 11.39 8.18 16.93
C THR A 62 9.97 7.65 16.66
N ARG A 63 9.85 6.57 15.88
CA ARG A 63 8.56 5.92 15.60
C ARG A 63 7.94 5.33 16.87
N ALA A 64 8.73 4.65 17.70
CA ALA A 64 8.25 4.09 18.96
C ALA A 64 7.73 5.18 19.91
N GLN A 65 8.44 6.31 19.99
CA GLN A 65 8.03 7.47 20.77
C GLN A 65 6.69 8.06 20.28
N ALA A 66 6.53 8.23 18.97
CA ALA A 66 5.27 8.74 18.40
C ALA A 66 4.08 7.80 18.67
N LEU A 67 4.30 6.48 18.64
CA LEU A 67 3.26 5.50 18.99
C LEU A 67 2.89 5.55 20.47
N ALA A 68 3.87 5.70 21.36
CA ALA A 68 3.62 5.86 22.80
C ALA A 68 2.83 7.15 23.10
N GLU A 69 3.12 8.25 22.39
CA GLU A 69 2.36 9.49 22.50
C GLU A 69 0.92 9.34 22.02
N LEU A 70 0.70 8.63 20.91
CA LEU A 70 -0.65 8.31 20.42
C LEU A 70 -1.43 7.45 21.42
N GLU A 71 -0.79 6.41 21.98
CA GLU A 71 -1.39 5.55 23.00
C GLU A 71 -1.79 6.36 24.24
N ALA A 72 -0.89 7.19 24.76
CA ALA A 72 -1.16 8.07 25.88
C ALA A 72 -2.31 9.05 25.58
N ALA A 73 -2.37 9.61 24.37
CA ALA A 73 -3.43 10.52 23.95
C ALA A 73 -4.81 9.84 23.83
N LEU A 74 -4.86 8.54 23.53
CA LEU A 74 -6.10 7.75 23.52
C LEU A 74 -6.53 7.39 24.95
N LEU A 75 -5.59 6.96 25.79
CA LEU A 75 -5.86 6.63 27.20
C LEU A 75 -6.33 7.86 28.00
N ALA A 76 -5.80 9.05 27.69
CA ALA A 76 -6.21 10.29 28.34
C ALA A 76 -7.70 10.65 28.13
N GLU A 77 -8.36 10.10 27.10
CA GLU A 77 -9.79 10.30 26.85
C GLU A 77 -10.68 9.28 27.58
N GLU A 78 -10.15 8.57 28.58
CA GLU A 78 -10.93 7.67 29.43
C GLU A 78 -12.13 8.41 30.05
N GLY A 79 -13.33 7.86 29.85
CA GLY A 79 -14.60 8.48 30.27
C GLY A 79 -15.22 9.45 29.26
N ASN A 80 -14.47 9.92 28.26
CA ASN A 80 -14.97 10.79 27.19
C ASN A 80 -15.19 10.00 25.88
N LYS A 81 -16.33 9.30 25.79
CA LYS A 81 -16.65 8.43 24.65
C LYS A 81 -16.59 9.12 23.29
N HIS A 82 -17.01 10.39 23.22
CA HIS A 82 -17.05 11.13 21.95
C HIS A 82 -15.64 11.48 21.47
N ALA A 83 -14.79 12.01 22.34
CA ALA A 83 -13.42 12.35 21.98
C ALA A 83 -12.59 11.09 21.66
N LEU A 84 -12.79 10.01 22.42
CA LEU A 84 -12.13 8.73 22.14
C LEU A 84 -12.53 8.20 20.76
N ALA A 85 -13.82 8.21 20.42
CA ALA A 85 -14.31 7.77 19.12
C ALA A 85 -13.70 8.60 17.98
N ALA A 86 -13.65 9.92 18.12
CA ALA A 86 -13.07 10.81 17.11
C ALA A 86 -11.57 10.54 16.88
N LYS A 87 -10.77 10.35 17.95
CA LYS A 87 -9.34 10.04 17.84
C LYS A 87 -9.10 8.64 17.26
N ALA A 88 -9.90 7.66 17.67
CA ALA A 88 -9.82 6.29 17.15
C ALA A 88 -10.17 6.24 15.66
N ASP A 89 -11.21 6.95 15.23
CA ASP A 89 -11.61 7.07 13.82
C ASP A 89 -10.51 7.71 12.97
N ALA A 90 -9.92 8.82 13.44
CA ALA A 90 -8.78 9.44 12.79
C ALA A 90 -7.59 8.48 12.67
N THR A 91 -7.33 7.67 13.69
CA THR A 91 -6.28 6.65 13.67
C THR A 91 -6.56 5.56 12.64
N CYS A 92 -7.81 5.08 12.55
CA CYS A 92 -8.23 4.12 11.54
C CYS A 92 -8.01 4.66 10.12
N TRP A 93 -8.36 5.92 9.86
CA TRP A 93 -8.15 6.57 8.58
C TRP A 93 -6.67 6.56 8.16
N VAL A 94 -5.75 6.90 9.09
CA VAL A 94 -4.31 6.88 8.82
C VAL A 94 -3.84 5.44 8.51
N ILE A 95 -4.32 4.44 9.25
CA ILE A 95 -3.99 3.03 9.00
C ILE A 95 -4.43 2.59 7.60
N GLU A 96 -5.65 2.93 7.19
CA GLU A 96 -6.17 2.61 5.86
C GLU A 96 -5.38 3.32 4.76
N HIS A 97 -5.07 4.60 4.96
CA HIS A 97 -4.26 5.37 4.03
C HIS A 97 -2.89 4.72 3.81
N LEU A 98 -2.17 4.37 4.88
CA LEU A 98 -0.87 3.70 4.81
C LEU A 98 -0.96 2.32 4.14
N ARG A 99 -1.99 1.54 4.43
CA ARG A 99 -2.25 0.25 3.76
C ARG A 99 -2.52 0.43 2.28
N GLY A 100 -3.29 1.43 1.90
CA GLY A 100 -3.56 1.79 0.50
C GLY A 100 -2.28 2.16 -0.25
N GLN A 101 -1.44 3.01 0.34
CA GLN A 101 -0.14 3.35 -0.23
C GLN A 101 0.77 2.13 -0.37
N ALA A 102 0.84 1.27 0.65
CA ALA A 102 1.64 0.05 0.62
C ALA A 102 1.18 -0.91 -0.50
N ALA A 103 -0.14 -1.10 -0.65
CA ALA A 103 -0.71 -1.92 -1.71
C ALA A 103 -0.39 -1.35 -3.11
N TYR A 104 -0.50 -0.04 -3.29
CA TYR A 104 -0.13 0.63 -4.54
C TYR A 104 1.36 0.43 -4.87
N ARG A 105 2.25 0.67 -3.91
CA ARG A 105 3.71 0.46 -4.08
C ARG A 105 4.02 -0.99 -4.41
N GLN A 106 3.37 -1.95 -3.75
CA GLN A 106 3.55 -3.37 -4.04
C GLN A 106 3.12 -3.74 -5.46
N GLN A 107 2.02 -3.16 -5.96
CA GLN A 107 1.57 -3.37 -7.34
C GLN A 107 2.58 -2.79 -8.34
N GLN A 108 3.12 -1.60 -8.09
CA GLN A 108 4.16 -1.01 -8.94
C GLN A 108 5.45 -1.83 -8.93
N ALA A 109 5.89 -2.31 -7.76
CA ALA A 109 7.07 -3.15 -7.63
C ALA A 109 6.93 -4.46 -8.43
N LYS A 110 5.77 -5.10 -8.36
CA LYS A 110 5.46 -6.31 -9.18
C LYS A 110 5.57 -6.00 -10.67
N ARG A 111 4.94 -4.91 -11.13
CA ARG A 111 5.01 -4.47 -12.53
C ARG A 111 6.45 -4.23 -12.99
N LEU A 112 7.25 -3.51 -12.19
CA LEU A 112 8.65 -3.24 -12.53
C LEU A 112 9.50 -4.51 -12.57
N THR A 113 9.22 -5.47 -11.68
CA THR A 113 9.88 -6.78 -11.67
C THR A 113 9.52 -7.61 -12.91
N GLU A 114 8.26 -7.55 -13.36
CA GLU A 114 7.84 -8.22 -14.59
C GLU A 114 8.48 -7.58 -15.83
N LEU A 115 8.55 -6.24 -15.88
CA LEU A 115 9.25 -5.52 -16.95
C LEU A 115 10.74 -5.86 -16.99
N SER A 116 11.43 -5.86 -15.84
CA SER A 116 12.85 -6.20 -15.79
C SER A 116 13.10 -7.65 -16.21
N ARG A 117 12.22 -8.59 -15.80
CA ARG A 117 12.28 -9.99 -16.24
C ARG A 117 12.07 -10.12 -17.75
N SER A 118 11.12 -9.38 -18.31
CA SER A 118 10.87 -9.37 -19.75
C SER A 118 12.08 -8.86 -20.52
N ASP A 119 12.71 -7.76 -20.07
CA ASP A 119 13.89 -7.21 -20.73
C ASP A 119 15.11 -8.12 -20.59
N ALA A 120 15.30 -8.76 -19.43
CA ALA A 120 16.32 -9.79 -19.25
C ALA A 120 16.12 -10.96 -20.23
N GLY A 121 14.91 -11.51 -20.32
CA GLY A 121 14.62 -12.61 -21.25
C GLY A 121 14.79 -12.22 -22.72
N ARG A 122 14.49 -10.98 -23.10
CA ARG A 122 14.76 -10.45 -24.45
C ARG A 122 16.26 -10.34 -24.72
N ALA A 123 17.04 -9.92 -23.72
CA ALA A 123 18.50 -9.86 -23.83
C ALA A 123 19.11 -11.26 -23.96
N ASP A 124 18.66 -12.22 -23.14
CA ASP A 124 19.11 -13.61 -23.19
C ASP A 124 18.83 -14.25 -24.57
N ALA A 125 17.63 -14.03 -25.13
CA ALA A 125 17.28 -14.54 -26.45
C ALA A 125 18.13 -13.92 -27.57
N LEU A 126 18.49 -12.63 -27.45
CA LEU A 126 19.40 -11.97 -28.39
C LEU A 126 20.82 -12.49 -28.26
N GLU A 127 21.29 -12.73 -27.04
CA GLU A 127 22.59 -13.33 -26.77
C GLU A 127 22.67 -14.75 -27.37
N GLU A 128 21.67 -15.60 -27.11
CA GLU A 128 21.61 -16.97 -27.65
C GLU A 128 21.63 -16.95 -29.19
N SER A 129 20.84 -16.08 -29.81
CA SER A 129 20.81 -15.91 -31.27
C SER A 129 22.16 -15.44 -31.82
N LEU A 130 22.81 -14.48 -31.15
CA LEU A 130 24.13 -13.97 -31.54
C LEU A 130 25.19 -15.05 -31.43
N VAL A 131 25.25 -15.76 -30.29
CA VAL A 131 26.16 -16.89 -30.05
C VAL A 131 25.95 -17.98 -31.11
N LEU A 132 24.71 -18.32 -31.42
CA LEU A 132 24.37 -19.31 -32.46
C LEU A 132 24.94 -18.91 -33.83
N VAL A 133 24.76 -17.66 -34.25
CA VAL A 133 25.27 -17.18 -35.53
C VAL A 133 26.80 -17.16 -35.54
N LEU A 134 27.43 -16.63 -34.48
CA LEU A 134 28.90 -16.52 -34.41
C LEU A 134 29.58 -17.89 -34.38
N THR A 135 29.05 -18.85 -33.63
CA THR A 135 29.58 -20.22 -33.56
C THR A 135 29.37 -20.98 -34.88
N ARG A 136 28.28 -20.74 -35.61
CA ARG A 136 28.11 -21.28 -36.97
C ARG A 136 29.12 -20.72 -37.96
N LEU A 137 29.43 -19.42 -37.87
CA LEU A 137 30.41 -18.77 -38.74
C LEU A 137 31.85 -19.11 -38.37
N GLN A 138 32.15 -19.31 -37.09
CA GLN A 138 33.49 -19.59 -36.56
C GLN A 138 33.45 -20.66 -35.45
N PRO A 139 33.37 -21.96 -35.81
CA PRO A 139 33.12 -23.04 -34.85
C PRO A 139 34.23 -23.26 -33.80
N SER A 140 35.46 -22.87 -34.12
CA SER A 140 36.62 -23.02 -33.24
C SER A 140 36.93 -21.78 -32.40
N ALA A 141 36.19 -20.67 -32.60
CA ALA A 141 36.43 -19.44 -31.88
C ALA A 141 35.85 -19.54 -30.46
N THR A 142 36.69 -19.25 -29.47
CA THR A 142 36.33 -19.25 -28.04
C THR A 142 36.14 -17.84 -27.47
N ARG A 143 36.47 -16.81 -28.28
CA ARG A 143 36.41 -15.39 -27.93
C ARG A 143 36.12 -14.57 -29.19
N PHE A 144 35.24 -13.59 -29.07
CA PHE A 144 34.92 -12.60 -30.10
C PHE A 144 35.11 -11.19 -29.52
N SER A 145 35.92 -10.37 -30.19
CA SER A 145 36.14 -8.97 -29.82
C SER A 145 35.42 -8.07 -30.81
N PHE A 146 34.61 -7.16 -30.30
CA PHE A 146 33.92 -6.12 -31.06
C PHE A 146 34.50 -4.73 -30.69
N PRO A 147 34.14 -3.64 -31.40
CA PRO A 147 34.68 -2.32 -31.11
C PRO A 147 34.46 -1.84 -29.66
N ASN A 148 33.31 -2.18 -29.07
CA ASN A 148 32.91 -1.73 -27.72
C ASN A 148 32.57 -2.87 -26.75
N HIS A 149 32.60 -4.12 -27.22
CA HIS A 149 32.11 -5.28 -26.45
C HIS A 149 32.99 -6.49 -26.69
N GLU A 150 32.92 -7.44 -25.77
CA GLU A 150 33.62 -8.69 -25.89
C GLU A 150 32.71 -9.84 -25.46
N LEU A 151 32.76 -10.93 -26.21
CA LEU A 151 32.05 -12.16 -25.91
C LEU A 151 33.09 -13.27 -25.73
N SER A 152 33.10 -13.93 -24.58
CA SER A 152 33.99 -15.04 -24.30
C SER A 152 33.20 -16.25 -23.84
N SER A 153 33.59 -17.42 -24.33
CA SER A 153 33.03 -18.68 -23.85
C SER A 153 33.73 -19.10 -22.55
N ARG A 154 32.98 -19.72 -21.64
CA ARG A 154 33.54 -20.42 -20.48
C ARG A 154 33.24 -21.91 -20.60
N LYS A 155 34.19 -22.75 -20.21
CA LYS A 155 33.90 -24.17 -19.98
C LYS A 155 33.03 -24.27 -18.73
N SER A 156 31.90 -24.95 -18.84
CA SER A 156 31.11 -25.38 -17.69
C SER A 156 30.87 -26.88 -17.81
N GLN A 157 30.88 -27.57 -16.67
CA GLN A 157 30.55 -28.98 -16.57
C GLN A 157 29.30 -29.09 -15.71
N ALA A 158 28.32 -29.83 -16.19
CA ALA A 158 27.13 -30.21 -15.46
C ALA A 158 27.08 -31.74 -15.42
N VAL A 159 26.63 -32.28 -14.30
CA VAL A 159 26.34 -33.71 -14.18
C VAL A 159 24.87 -33.87 -14.57
N GLU A 160 24.63 -34.56 -15.68
CA GLU A 160 23.29 -34.97 -16.10
C GLU A 160 23.03 -36.37 -15.50
N ILE A 161 21.92 -36.50 -14.78
CA ILE A 161 21.49 -37.77 -14.18
C ILE A 161 20.32 -38.27 -15.02
N ASP A 162 20.56 -39.29 -15.83
CA ASP A 162 19.54 -39.87 -16.71
C ASP A 162 18.54 -40.76 -15.96
N ASP A 163 19.01 -41.45 -14.92
CA ASP A 163 18.22 -42.36 -14.09
C ASP A 163 18.68 -42.29 -12.62
N GLU A 164 17.84 -41.72 -11.77
CA GLU A 164 18.10 -41.58 -10.34
C GLU A 164 18.01 -42.92 -9.58
N GLU A 165 17.27 -43.92 -10.08
CA GLU A 165 17.09 -45.21 -9.40
C GLU A 165 18.26 -46.17 -9.63
N ALA A 166 19.03 -45.94 -10.70
CA ALA A 166 20.27 -46.64 -10.99
C ALA A 166 21.47 -46.12 -10.17
N LEU A 167 21.32 -44.97 -9.51
CA LEU A 167 22.36 -44.40 -8.66
C LEU A 167 22.48 -45.18 -7.35
N ASP A 168 23.70 -45.59 -7.03
CA ASP A 168 23.99 -46.21 -5.74
C ASP A 168 23.63 -45.25 -4.59
N SER A 169 23.23 -45.84 -3.47
CA SER A 169 22.81 -45.10 -2.27
C SER A 169 23.84 -44.11 -1.71
N GLU A 170 25.10 -44.21 -2.13
CA GLU A 170 26.17 -43.26 -1.78
C GLU A 170 26.01 -41.88 -2.44
N TRP A 171 25.27 -41.79 -3.56
CA TRP A 171 24.98 -40.55 -4.28
C TRP A 171 23.61 -39.94 -3.96
N LEU A 172 22.80 -40.65 -3.15
CA LEU A 172 21.44 -40.26 -2.80
C LEU A 172 21.38 -39.68 -1.38
N THR A 173 20.72 -38.52 -1.23
CA THR A 173 20.47 -37.90 0.08
C THR A 173 19.02 -38.12 0.51
N VAL A 174 18.80 -38.97 1.52
CA VAL A 174 17.45 -39.23 2.05
C VAL A 174 17.06 -38.14 3.06
N THR A 175 16.14 -37.25 2.66
CA THR A 175 15.62 -36.21 3.54
C THR A 175 14.29 -36.64 4.15
N THR A 176 14.28 -37.12 5.40
CA THR A 176 13.05 -37.45 6.14
C THR A 176 12.56 -36.22 6.91
N THR A 177 11.47 -35.60 6.45
CA THR A 177 10.85 -34.46 7.12
C THR A 177 9.63 -34.91 7.92
N SER A 178 9.72 -34.88 9.25
CA SER A 178 8.56 -35.02 10.14
C SER A 178 8.00 -33.63 10.46
N LYS A 179 6.70 -33.42 10.25
CA LYS A 179 6.00 -32.18 10.59
C LYS A 179 4.85 -32.49 11.56
N PRO A 180 4.65 -31.68 12.61
CA PRO A 180 3.53 -31.86 13.51
C PRO A 180 2.21 -31.60 12.76
N ASP A 181 1.30 -32.57 12.82
CA ASP A 181 -0.05 -32.40 12.29
C ASP A 181 -0.88 -31.53 13.24
N LYS A 182 -0.83 -30.21 12.98
CA LYS A 182 -1.56 -29.22 13.78
C LYS A 182 -3.08 -29.44 13.75
N ALA A 183 -3.62 -30.05 12.71
CA ALA A 183 -5.06 -30.31 12.62
C ALA A 183 -5.45 -31.45 13.57
N ALA A 184 -4.75 -32.58 13.50
CA ALA A 184 -4.97 -33.72 14.41
C ALA A 184 -4.74 -33.32 15.88
N ILE A 185 -3.67 -32.56 16.16
CA ILE A 185 -3.39 -32.03 17.51
C ILE A 185 -4.52 -31.12 17.99
N LYS A 186 -5.02 -30.21 17.14
CA LYS A 186 -6.12 -29.30 17.48
C LYS A 186 -7.41 -30.06 17.82
N GLU A 187 -7.76 -31.08 17.04
CA GLU A 187 -8.96 -31.88 17.31
C GLU A 187 -8.82 -32.71 18.60
N ALA A 188 -7.65 -33.31 18.84
CA ALA A 188 -7.38 -34.03 20.09
C ALA A 188 -7.44 -33.12 21.34
N LEU A 189 -6.88 -31.90 21.26
CA LEU A 189 -6.97 -30.91 22.34
C LEU A 189 -8.42 -30.45 22.59
N LYS A 190 -9.22 -30.25 21.53
CA LYS A 190 -10.66 -29.94 21.66
C LYS A 190 -11.45 -31.08 22.30
N ALA A 191 -11.07 -32.33 22.02
CA ALA A 191 -11.68 -33.52 22.60
C ALA A 191 -11.28 -33.78 24.07
N GLY A 192 -10.51 -32.88 24.69
CA GLY A 192 -10.08 -32.98 26.08
C GLY A 192 -8.87 -33.87 26.32
N ARG A 193 -8.17 -34.34 25.27
CA ARG A 193 -6.90 -35.06 25.43
C ARG A 193 -5.79 -34.08 25.78
N HIS A 194 -4.96 -34.44 26.75
CA HIS A 194 -3.72 -33.73 27.02
C HIS A 194 -2.63 -34.16 26.04
N ILE A 195 -1.95 -33.20 25.42
CA ILE A 195 -0.80 -33.43 24.54
C ILE A 195 0.34 -32.57 25.08
N GLU A 196 1.40 -33.20 25.56
CA GLU A 196 2.60 -32.48 26.02
C GLU A 196 3.19 -31.66 24.87
N GLY A 197 3.46 -30.38 25.13
CA GLY A 197 3.99 -29.44 24.14
C GLY A 197 2.93 -28.80 23.22
N ALA A 198 1.63 -29.07 23.39
CA ALA A 198 0.57 -28.42 22.62
C ALA A 198 -0.54 -27.83 23.53
N GLN A 199 -0.97 -26.60 23.22
CA GLN A 199 -2.03 -25.91 23.95
C GLN A 199 -2.99 -25.23 22.99
N LEU A 200 -4.29 -25.26 23.31
CA LEU A 200 -5.32 -24.58 22.53
C LEU A 200 -5.51 -23.15 23.06
N LEU A 201 -4.97 -22.16 22.34
CA LEU A 201 -5.13 -20.75 22.68
C LEU A 201 -6.29 -20.13 21.89
N SER A 202 -7.28 -19.57 22.59
CA SER A 202 -8.35 -18.79 21.98
C SER A 202 -7.94 -17.33 21.88
N ARG A 203 -7.97 -16.76 20.66
CA ARG A 203 -7.65 -15.36 20.38
C ARG A 203 -8.75 -14.75 19.52
N ARG A 204 -9.03 -13.46 19.71
CA ARG A 204 -9.93 -12.68 18.85
C ARG A 204 -9.10 -11.98 17.77
N SER A 205 -9.62 -11.94 16.55
CA SER A 205 -9.05 -11.16 15.44
C SER A 205 -9.95 -9.97 15.15
N TRP A 206 -9.38 -8.78 15.12
CA TRP A 206 -10.07 -7.53 14.76
C TRP A 206 -9.71 -7.15 13.32
N ARG A 207 -10.65 -6.53 12.60
CA ARG A 207 -10.41 -5.97 11.27
C ARG A 207 -10.88 -4.51 11.28
N ILE A 208 -10.12 -3.67 10.60
CA ILE A 208 -10.48 -2.30 10.25
C ILE A 208 -11.00 -2.38 8.81
N SER A 209 -12.20 -1.86 8.58
CA SER A 209 -12.98 -2.00 7.34
C SER A 209 -13.67 -0.71 6.97
#